data_AF-A0A319CU08-F1
#
_entry.id   AF-A0A319CU08-F1
#
_cell.length_a   1.000
_cell.length_b   1.000
_cell.length_c   1.000
_cell.angle_alpha   90.00
_cell.angle_beta   90.00
_cell.angle_gamma   90.00
#
_symmetry.space_group_name_H-M   'P 1'
#
loop_
_entity.id
_entity.type
_entity.pdbx_description
1 polymer ?
#
loop_
_entity_poly.entity_id
_entity_poly.type
_entity_poly.pdbx_seq_one_letter_code
_entity_poly.pdbx_strand_id
1 'polypeptide(L)'
;MPSLWMLKDRFHGNVLPLDVPRPITMTILEGLRYLHTQCHVIHTDLKSDNIMMALRDPSVLDTVAQDETKSPIPQKQLPDRTIYLSRNDFGLEAKGLGRPVITDYGLAVRKDGPPHDHLIQPDGDRAPEVVLKAGWSYSADIWNLGALIWDLSQGHGPFDTAKSDTSESTDEAHLASIIPRLGPPPLDLIQRVAKRSRYFDDEGHFNAPDLVRQTEGLKAIDLDVEDAEKQAFIEFISKMLRW
;
A
#
# COMPACT_ATOMS: atom_id res chain seq x y z
N MET A 1 -13.95 -1.47 13.60
CA MET A 1 -12.97 -2.48 13.14
C MET A 1 -11.64 -1.77 13.00
N PRO A 2 -10.54 -2.24 13.59
CA PRO A 2 -9.24 -1.61 13.41
C PRO A 2 -8.74 -1.83 11.97
N SER A 3 -8.07 -0.83 11.41
CA SER A 3 -7.36 -1.01 10.13
C SER A 3 -6.10 -1.86 10.35
N LEU A 4 -5.56 -2.40 9.27
CA LEU A 4 -4.32 -3.16 9.29
C LEU A 4 -3.14 -2.26 9.68
N TRP A 5 -3.20 -0.98 9.34
CA TRP A 5 -2.25 0.04 9.83
C TRP A 5 -2.22 0.09 11.37
N MET A 6 -3.39 0.13 12.02
CA MET A 6 -3.48 0.14 13.48
C MET A 6 -2.97 -1.16 14.12
N LEU A 7 -3.07 -2.29 13.41
CA LEU A 7 -2.51 -3.55 13.88
C LEU A 7 -0.98 -3.53 13.82
N LYS A 8 -0.42 -3.05 12.71
CA LYS A 8 1.02 -2.93 12.47
C LYS A 8 1.70 -2.07 13.55
N ASP A 9 1.09 -0.95 13.93
CA ASP A 9 1.60 -0.01 14.95
C ASP A 9 1.78 -0.63 16.34
N ARG A 10 1.17 -1.79 16.59
CA ARG A 10 1.29 -2.53 17.87
C ARG A 10 2.58 -3.37 17.97
N PHE A 11 3.33 -3.52 16.88
CA PHE A 11 4.55 -4.33 16.83
C PHE A 11 5.80 -3.47 16.86
N HIS A 12 6.89 -4.00 17.41
CA HIS A 12 8.17 -3.28 17.47
C HIS A 12 8.65 -2.90 16.06
N GLY A 13 9.00 -1.62 15.89
CA GLY A 13 9.43 -1.09 14.58
C GLY A 13 8.35 -1.08 13.51
N ASN A 14 7.08 -1.30 13.88
CA ASN A 14 5.97 -1.47 12.95
C ASN A 14 6.16 -2.67 12.01
N VAL A 15 6.89 -3.71 12.43
CA VAL A 15 7.16 -4.90 11.60
C VAL A 15 6.32 -6.08 12.07
N LEU A 16 5.57 -6.68 11.14
CA LEU A 16 4.84 -7.93 11.38
C LEU A 16 5.71 -9.14 11.02
N PRO A 17 5.76 -10.18 11.88
CA PRO A 17 6.37 -11.46 11.51
C PRO A 17 5.61 -12.09 10.33
N LEU A 18 6.31 -12.77 9.41
CA LEU A 18 5.76 -13.20 8.11
C LEU A 18 4.58 -14.19 8.18
N ASP A 19 4.37 -14.85 9.30
CA ASP A 19 3.20 -15.70 9.55
C ASP A 19 1.89 -14.91 9.64
N VAL A 20 1.95 -13.60 9.93
CA VAL A 20 0.81 -12.68 9.96
C VAL A 20 0.41 -12.15 8.58
N PRO A 21 1.28 -11.47 7.78
CA PRO A 21 0.91 -10.93 6.48
C PRO A 21 0.63 -12.01 5.44
N ARG A 22 1.16 -13.23 5.58
CA ARG A 22 0.94 -14.34 4.64
C ARG A 22 -0.56 -14.69 4.46
N PRO A 23 -1.33 -15.05 5.50
CA PRO A 23 -2.76 -15.33 5.36
C PRO A 23 -3.58 -14.07 4.97
N ILE A 24 -3.13 -12.89 5.41
CA ILE A 24 -3.77 -11.62 5.03
C ILE A 24 -3.67 -11.40 3.52
N THR A 25 -2.47 -11.57 2.97
CA THR A 25 -2.17 -11.46 1.54
C THR A 25 -3.05 -12.37 0.70
N MET A 26 -3.19 -13.64 1.11
CA MET A 26 -4.02 -14.60 0.40
C MET A 26 -5.49 -14.15 0.34
N THR A 27 -6.02 -13.65 1.45
CA THR A 27 -7.41 -13.16 1.52
C THR A 27 -7.60 -11.89 0.67
N ILE A 28 -6.62 -10.97 0.68
CA ILE A 28 -6.66 -9.76 -0.15
C ILE A 28 -6.60 -10.14 -1.64
N LEU A 29 -5.76 -11.09 -2.04
CA LEU A 29 -5.69 -11.58 -3.42
C LEU A 29 -7.01 -12.20 -3.88
N GLU A 30 -7.70 -12.94 -3.02
CA GLU A 30 -9.05 -13.45 -3.33
C GLU A 30 -10.06 -12.31 -3.53
N GLY A 31 -10.01 -11.29 -2.66
CA GLY A 31 -10.82 -10.08 -2.79
C GLY A 31 -10.55 -9.30 -4.08
N LEU A 32 -9.27 -9.04 -4.40
CA LEU A 32 -8.86 -8.39 -5.65
C LEU A 32 -9.26 -9.23 -6.86
N ARG A 33 -9.09 -10.55 -6.82
CA ARG A 33 -9.55 -11.43 -7.90
C ARG A 33 -11.05 -11.27 -8.13
N TYR A 34 -11.86 -11.22 -7.09
CA TYR A 34 -13.29 -10.98 -7.21
C TYR A 34 -13.59 -9.60 -7.82
N LEU A 35 -12.97 -8.54 -7.31
CA LEU A 35 -13.14 -7.18 -7.83
C LEU A 35 -12.77 -7.07 -9.32
N HIS A 36 -11.61 -7.63 -9.69
CA HIS A 36 -11.07 -7.52 -11.04
C HIS A 36 -11.85 -8.39 -12.04
N THR A 37 -12.20 -9.62 -11.67
CA THR A 37 -12.81 -10.59 -12.60
C THR A 37 -14.32 -10.57 -12.63
N GLN A 38 -14.99 -10.30 -11.50
CA GLN A 38 -16.45 -10.34 -11.41
C GLN A 38 -17.07 -8.95 -11.43
N CYS A 39 -16.45 -7.97 -10.75
CA CYS A 39 -17.00 -6.62 -10.64
C CYS A 39 -16.51 -5.67 -11.74
N HIS A 40 -15.35 -5.99 -12.34
CA HIS A 40 -14.60 -5.10 -13.25
C HIS A 40 -14.27 -3.76 -12.58
N VAL A 41 -13.84 -3.82 -11.31
CA VAL A 41 -13.48 -2.67 -10.49
C VAL A 41 -11.99 -2.72 -10.19
N ILE A 42 -11.32 -1.57 -10.27
CA ILE A 42 -9.95 -1.35 -9.79
C ILE A 42 -10.07 -0.48 -8.53
N HIS A 43 -9.40 -0.86 -7.44
CA HIS A 43 -9.49 -0.18 -6.15
C HIS A 43 -8.79 1.17 -6.14
N THR A 44 -7.59 1.25 -6.74
CA THR A 44 -6.76 2.45 -6.97
C THR A 44 -6.15 3.12 -5.73
N ASP A 45 -6.60 2.77 -4.52
CA ASP A 45 -6.05 3.27 -3.25
C ASP A 45 -5.88 2.13 -2.24
N LEU A 46 -5.28 1.00 -2.65
CA LEU A 46 -5.08 -0.15 -1.75
C LEU A 46 -3.92 0.12 -0.80
N LYS A 47 -4.19 0.25 0.50
CA LYS A 47 -3.19 0.52 1.55
C LYS A 47 -3.64 -0.05 2.90
N SER A 48 -2.76 -0.04 3.90
CA SER A 48 -3.02 -0.64 5.20
C SER A 48 -4.18 0.02 5.96
N ASP A 49 -4.45 1.31 5.71
CA ASP A 49 -5.64 2.02 6.23
C ASP A 49 -6.96 1.47 5.67
N ASN A 50 -6.94 1.05 4.40
CA ASN A 50 -8.12 0.60 3.66
C ASN A 50 -8.34 -0.92 3.76
N ILE A 51 -7.51 -1.61 4.53
CA ILE A 51 -7.74 -3.01 4.94
C ILE A 51 -8.24 -3.03 6.37
N MET A 52 -9.50 -3.37 6.58
CA MET A 52 -10.07 -3.52 7.92
C MET A 52 -9.99 -4.95 8.42
N MET A 53 -9.61 -5.12 9.68
CA MET A 53 -9.66 -6.42 10.35
C MET A 53 -11.06 -6.63 10.96
N ALA A 54 -11.78 -7.63 10.45
CA ALA A 54 -13.09 -7.98 10.97
C ALA A 54 -13.02 -8.34 12.47
N LEU A 55 -14.11 -8.17 13.21
CA LEU A 55 -14.19 -8.70 14.57
C LEU A 55 -14.65 -10.16 14.50
N ARG A 56 -13.96 -11.07 15.20
CA ARG A 56 -14.46 -12.45 15.34
C ARG A 56 -15.69 -12.51 16.26
N ASP A 57 -15.68 -11.70 17.30
CA ASP A 57 -16.76 -11.60 18.28
C ASP A 57 -17.35 -10.18 18.24
N PRO A 58 -18.57 -10.01 17.71
CA PRO A 58 -19.26 -8.72 17.70
C PRO A 58 -19.57 -8.16 19.08
N SER A 59 -19.62 -8.99 20.14
CA SER A 59 -19.94 -8.54 21.51
C SER A 59 -18.90 -7.57 22.08
N VAL A 60 -17.69 -7.52 21.49
CA VAL A 60 -16.68 -6.50 21.80
C VAL A 60 -17.23 -5.09 21.59
N LEU A 61 -18.13 -4.90 20.62
CA LEU A 61 -18.79 -3.60 20.39
C LEU A 61 -19.66 -3.19 21.57
N ASP A 62 -20.33 -4.14 22.24
CA ASP A 62 -21.15 -3.87 23.42
C ASP A 62 -20.27 -3.45 24.61
N THR A 63 -19.15 -4.13 24.82
CA THR A 63 -18.16 -3.76 25.84
C THR A 63 -17.62 -2.35 25.60
N VAL A 64 -17.27 -2.04 24.34
CA VAL A 64 -16.77 -0.71 23.96
C VAL A 64 -17.82 0.37 24.19
N ALA A 65 -19.09 0.12 23.85
CA ALA A 65 -20.18 1.05 24.09
C ALA A 65 -20.43 1.28 25.60
N GLN A 66 -20.35 0.22 26.41
CA GLN A 66 -20.46 0.33 27.87
C GLN A 66 -19.30 1.12 28.47
N ASP A 67 -18.08 0.88 28.01
CA ASP A 67 -16.90 1.59 28.48
C ASP A 67 -16.92 3.05 28.08
N GLU A 68 -17.42 3.39 26.88
CA GLU A 68 -17.61 4.77 26.45
C GLU A 68 -18.66 5.50 27.30
N THR A 69 -19.70 4.78 27.74
CA THR A 69 -20.70 5.33 28.65
C THR A 69 -20.13 5.58 30.06
N LYS A 70 -19.29 4.66 30.56
CA LYS A 70 -18.70 4.74 31.91
C LYS A 70 -17.52 5.72 31.99
N SER A 71 -16.71 5.75 30.95
CA SER A 71 -15.46 6.52 30.84
C SER A 71 -15.33 7.07 29.43
N PRO A 72 -16.02 8.19 29.12
CA PRO A 72 -16.02 8.75 27.78
C PRO A 72 -14.63 9.25 27.38
N ILE A 73 -14.25 9.02 26.13
CA ILE A 73 -13.04 9.59 25.55
C ILE A 73 -13.20 11.12 25.40
N PRO A 74 -12.09 11.86 25.22
CA PRO A 74 -12.15 13.30 25.02
C PRO A 74 -13.17 13.67 23.93
N GLN A 75 -14.08 14.56 24.29
CA GLN A 75 -15.14 15.06 23.42
C GLN A 75 -15.10 16.59 23.38
N LYS A 76 -15.34 17.16 22.21
CA LYS A 76 -15.50 18.60 22.02
C LYS A 76 -16.96 18.92 21.78
N GLN A 77 -17.54 19.67 22.72
CA GLN A 77 -18.91 20.15 22.60
C GLN A 77 -18.97 21.42 21.77
N LEU A 78 -19.80 21.41 20.72
CA LEU A 78 -20.18 22.57 19.92
C LEU A 78 -21.69 22.81 20.07
N PRO A 79 -22.21 24.00 19.74
CA PRO A 79 -23.65 24.29 19.86
C PRO A 79 -24.56 23.36 19.05
N ASP A 80 -24.08 22.83 17.92
CA ASP A 80 -24.83 22.00 16.98
C ASP A 80 -24.47 20.50 17.04
N ARG A 81 -23.33 20.13 17.63
CA ARG A 81 -22.84 18.75 17.65
C ARG A 81 -21.79 18.49 18.73
N THR A 82 -21.65 17.22 19.07
CA THR A 82 -20.49 16.71 19.80
C THR A 82 -19.51 16.10 18.81
N ILE A 83 -18.23 16.46 18.92
CA ILE A 83 -17.14 15.78 18.21
C ILE A 83 -16.48 14.82 19.19
N TYR A 84 -16.56 13.53 18.91
CA TYR A 84 -15.93 12.47 19.69
C TYR A 84 -14.55 12.18 19.10
N LEU A 85 -13.53 12.03 19.96
CA LEU A 85 -12.28 11.40 19.53
C LEU A 85 -12.59 9.94 19.12
N SER A 86 -11.89 9.40 18.11
CA SER A 86 -12.08 7.99 17.75
C SER A 86 -11.45 7.08 18.80
N ARG A 87 -12.20 6.07 19.28
CA ARG A 87 -11.62 5.01 20.11
C ARG A 87 -10.95 3.98 19.21
N ASN A 88 -9.63 4.01 19.21
CA ASN A 88 -8.80 3.17 18.37
C ASN A 88 -8.30 1.89 19.06
N ASP A 89 -8.40 1.83 20.39
CA ASP A 89 -8.11 0.62 21.14
C ASP A 89 -9.41 -0.07 21.57
N PHE A 90 -9.66 -1.21 20.96
CA PHE A 90 -10.80 -2.09 21.28
C PHE A 90 -10.44 -3.13 22.35
N GLY A 91 -9.23 -3.08 22.95
CA GLY A 91 -8.76 -4.08 23.91
C GLY A 91 -8.61 -5.48 23.31
N LEU A 92 -8.56 -5.58 21.98
CA LEU A 92 -8.53 -6.84 21.25
C LEU A 92 -7.13 -7.46 21.29
N GLU A 93 -7.05 -8.68 21.81
CA GLU A 93 -5.92 -9.57 21.55
C GLU A 93 -5.91 -9.99 20.06
N ALA A 94 -4.74 -10.35 19.53
CA ALA A 94 -4.61 -10.81 18.14
C ALA A 94 -5.56 -11.97 17.78
N LYS A 95 -5.94 -12.80 18.75
CA LYS A 95 -6.92 -13.89 18.60
C LYS A 95 -8.35 -13.41 18.33
N GLY A 96 -8.69 -12.18 18.71
CA GLY A 96 -10.00 -11.56 18.49
C GLY A 96 -10.17 -10.96 17.08
N LEU A 97 -9.08 -10.83 16.32
CA LEU A 97 -9.10 -10.28 14.96
C LEU A 97 -9.50 -11.35 13.94
N GLY A 98 -10.50 -11.01 13.14
CA GLY A 98 -11.07 -11.84 12.08
C GLY A 98 -10.37 -11.65 10.74
N ARG A 99 -11.07 -12.01 9.66
CA ARG A 99 -10.56 -11.89 8.29
C ARG A 99 -10.28 -10.43 7.92
N PRO A 100 -9.24 -10.14 7.12
CA PRO A 100 -9.08 -8.83 6.51
C PRO A 100 -10.18 -8.59 5.47
N VAL A 101 -10.58 -7.32 5.32
CA VAL A 101 -11.63 -6.88 4.39
C VAL A 101 -11.12 -5.65 3.66
N ILE A 102 -11.18 -5.68 2.33
CA ILE A 102 -10.91 -4.49 1.50
C ILE A 102 -12.08 -3.53 1.67
N THR A 103 -11.76 -2.27 1.98
CA THR A 103 -12.73 -1.21 2.27
C THR A 103 -12.33 0.09 1.57
N ASP A 104 -13.19 1.09 1.65
CA ASP A 104 -13.01 2.40 1.03
C ASP A 104 -12.87 2.38 -0.50
N TYR A 105 -14.02 2.24 -1.15
CA TYR A 105 -14.15 2.31 -2.61
C TYR A 105 -14.35 3.75 -3.12
N GLY A 106 -14.07 4.78 -2.30
CA GLY A 106 -14.33 6.19 -2.65
C GLY A 106 -13.56 6.68 -3.88
N LEU A 107 -12.42 6.05 -4.18
CA LEU A 107 -11.58 6.32 -5.36
C LEU A 107 -11.65 5.21 -6.41
N ALA A 108 -12.40 4.14 -6.17
CA ALA A 108 -12.45 3.00 -7.06
C ALA A 108 -13.03 3.35 -8.42
N VAL A 109 -12.49 2.71 -9.45
CA VAL A 109 -12.82 2.99 -10.86
C VAL A 109 -13.26 1.73 -11.58
N ARG A 110 -14.14 1.90 -12.56
CA ARG A 110 -14.59 0.81 -13.43
C ARG A 110 -13.61 0.58 -14.58
N LYS A 111 -13.24 -0.68 -14.84
CA LYS A 111 -12.29 -1.04 -15.90
C LYS A 111 -12.77 -0.71 -17.32
N ASP A 112 -14.08 -0.79 -17.53
CA ASP A 112 -14.77 -0.48 -18.78
C ASP A 112 -15.18 0.99 -18.89
N GLY A 113 -14.68 1.83 -17.99
CA GLY A 113 -14.88 3.27 -18.00
C GLY A 113 -13.99 4.02 -19.01
N PRO A 114 -13.83 5.34 -18.80
CA PRO A 114 -12.94 6.20 -19.59
C PRO A 114 -11.47 5.72 -19.58
N PRO A 115 -10.60 6.29 -20.43
CA PRO A 115 -9.18 6.00 -20.41
C PRO A 115 -8.55 6.14 -19.02
N HIS A 116 -7.66 5.23 -18.70
CA HIS A 116 -6.99 5.12 -17.41
C HIS A 116 -5.64 5.84 -17.44
N ASP A 117 -5.70 7.16 -17.52
CA ASP A 117 -4.54 8.06 -17.65
C ASP A 117 -4.47 9.17 -16.56
N HIS A 118 -5.48 9.21 -15.68
CA HIS A 118 -5.52 10.11 -14.53
C HIS A 118 -4.68 9.58 -13.37
N LEU A 119 -4.33 10.48 -12.45
CA LEU A 119 -3.56 10.13 -11.26
C LEU A 119 -4.43 9.36 -10.26
N ILE A 120 -3.89 8.25 -9.81
CA ILE A 120 -4.40 7.41 -8.74
C ILE A 120 -3.26 7.10 -7.76
N GLN A 121 -3.61 6.41 -6.66
CA GLN A 121 -2.68 5.96 -5.61
C GLN A 121 -2.04 7.11 -4.81
N PRO A 122 -1.68 6.86 -3.54
CA PRO A 122 -0.82 7.76 -2.77
C PRO A 122 0.53 7.96 -3.45
N ASP A 123 1.16 9.13 -3.26
CA ASP A 123 2.40 9.49 -3.95
C ASP A 123 3.53 8.47 -3.76
N GLY A 124 3.74 7.98 -2.54
CA GLY A 124 4.82 7.03 -2.21
C GLY A 124 4.58 5.59 -2.71
N ASP A 125 3.35 5.24 -3.05
CA ASP A 125 2.96 3.89 -3.49
C ASP A 125 2.55 3.84 -4.95
N ARG A 126 2.72 4.95 -5.68
CA ARG A 126 2.26 5.07 -7.06
C ARG A 126 3.02 4.12 -7.99
N ALA A 127 2.29 3.37 -8.80
CA ALA A 127 2.85 2.43 -9.75
C ALA A 127 3.53 3.18 -10.92
N PRO A 128 4.59 2.62 -11.51
CA PRO A 128 5.37 3.30 -12.54
C PRO A 128 4.53 3.66 -13.77
N GLU A 129 3.57 2.84 -14.16
CA GLU A 129 2.67 3.14 -15.28
C GLU A 129 1.76 4.35 -15.01
N VAL A 130 1.45 4.63 -13.73
CA VAL A 130 0.64 5.78 -13.31
C VAL A 130 1.50 7.04 -13.32
N VAL A 131 2.71 6.98 -12.76
CA VAL A 131 3.68 8.10 -12.76
C VAL A 131 3.99 8.54 -14.19
N LEU A 132 4.26 7.56 -15.06
CA LEU A 132 4.62 7.78 -16.45
C LEU A 132 3.40 8.07 -17.36
N LYS A 133 2.17 7.96 -16.83
CA LYS A 133 0.93 8.07 -17.61
C LYS A 133 0.92 7.14 -18.83
N ALA A 134 1.43 5.92 -18.66
CA ALA A 134 1.55 4.91 -19.71
C ALA A 134 0.30 4.03 -19.87
N GLY A 135 -0.80 4.43 -19.21
CA GLY A 135 -2.05 3.66 -19.11
C GLY A 135 -1.96 2.59 -18.02
N TRP A 136 -2.93 2.59 -17.10
CA TRP A 136 -2.99 1.64 -16.00
C TRP A 136 -4.26 0.79 -16.00
N SER A 137 -4.23 -0.30 -15.22
CA SER A 137 -5.31 -1.29 -15.16
C SER A 137 -5.28 -1.98 -13.79
N TYR A 138 -5.83 -3.18 -13.71
CA TYR A 138 -5.80 -4.07 -12.54
C TYR A 138 -4.41 -4.26 -11.93
N SER A 139 -3.33 -4.13 -12.72
CA SER A 139 -1.94 -4.18 -12.25
C SER A 139 -1.62 -3.16 -11.17
N ALA A 140 -2.27 -1.99 -11.18
CA ALA A 140 -2.04 -0.94 -10.20
C ALA A 140 -2.38 -1.41 -8.77
N ASP A 141 -3.48 -2.17 -8.61
CA ASP A 141 -3.83 -2.74 -7.30
C ASP A 141 -2.85 -3.83 -6.86
N ILE A 142 -2.31 -4.61 -7.82
CA ILE A 142 -1.31 -5.64 -7.53
C ILE A 142 0.02 -5.01 -7.10
N TRP A 143 0.41 -3.89 -7.73
CA TRP A 143 1.55 -3.09 -7.30
C TRP A 143 1.36 -2.59 -5.88
N ASN A 144 0.21 -1.98 -5.56
CA ASN A 144 -0.06 -1.52 -4.20
C ASN A 144 -0.11 -2.65 -3.19
N LEU A 145 -0.59 -3.84 -3.57
CA LEU A 145 -0.52 -5.01 -2.70
C LEU A 145 0.93 -5.41 -2.42
N GLY A 146 1.80 -5.39 -3.44
CA GLY A 146 3.23 -5.62 -3.26
C GLY A 146 3.87 -4.61 -2.29
N ALA A 147 3.52 -3.32 -2.45
CA ALA A 147 3.99 -2.26 -1.55
C ALA A 147 3.46 -2.42 -0.13
N LEU A 148 2.18 -2.78 0.03
CA LEU A 148 1.55 -3.07 1.32
C LEU A 148 2.26 -4.23 2.04
N ILE A 149 2.52 -5.34 1.35
CA ILE A 149 3.16 -6.52 1.98
C ILE A 149 4.59 -6.21 2.40
N TRP A 150 5.32 -5.46 1.58
CA TRP A 150 6.64 -4.95 1.95
C TRP A 150 6.56 -4.04 3.19
N ASP A 151 5.63 -3.09 3.22
CA ASP A 151 5.44 -2.19 4.34
C ASP A 151 5.13 -2.93 5.65
N LEU A 152 4.29 -3.97 5.58
CA LEU A 152 3.97 -4.81 6.73
C LEU A 152 5.18 -5.61 7.23
N SER A 153 6.12 -5.98 6.35
CA SER A 153 7.28 -6.78 6.72
C SER A 153 8.53 -5.96 7.04
N GLN A 154 8.61 -4.69 6.63
CA GLN A 154 9.80 -3.82 6.80
C GLN A 154 9.53 -2.58 7.66
N GLY A 155 8.27 -2.29 7.97
CA GLY A 155 7.89 -1.12 8.77
C GLY A 155 7.81 0.18 7.96
N HIS A 156 8.27 0.18 6.72
CA HIS A 156 8.22 1.30 5.78
C HIS A 156 7.95 0.82 4.34
N GLY A 157 7.44 1.69 3.49
CA GLY A 157 7.16 1.38 2.09
C GLY A 157 8.43 1.07 1.29
N PRO A 158 8.35 0.29 0.20
CA PRO A 158 9.51 -0.02 -0.63
C PRO A 158 10.11 1.23 -1.27
N PHE A 159 9.31 2.24 -1.60
CA PHE A 159 9.75 3.41 -2.35
C PHE A 159 9.83 4.69 -1.50
N ASP A 160 9.69 4.56 -0.19
CA ASP A 160 9.78 5.68 0.74
C ASP A 160 11.17 6.32 0.67
N THR A 161 11.22 7.57 0.21
CA THR A 161 12.43 8.38 0.28
C THR A 161 12.51 9.06 1.65
N ALA A 162 13.70 9.15 2.24
CA ALA A 162 13.91 9.94 3.45
C ALA A 162 13.38 11.36 3.23
N LYS A 163 12.41 11.77 4.07
CA LYS A 163 11.76 13.08 3.97
C LYS A 163 12.82 14.17 3.94
N SER A 164 12.95 14.85 2.79
CA SER A 164 13.65 16.14 2.75
C SER A 164 12.62 17.22 3.09
N ASP A 165 12.96 18.10 4.03
CA ASP A 165 12.03 19.07 4.62
C ASP A 165 11.46 20.13 3.65
N THR A 166 11.75 20.08 2.34
CA THR A 166 11.52 21.24 1.46
C THR A 166 11.09 21.00 0.01
N SER A 167 10.89 19.76 -0.46
CA SER A 167 10.40 19.55 -1.84
C SER A 167 9.20 18.60 -1.89
N GLU A 168 8.12 19.04 -2.55
CA GLU A 168 7.12 18.12 -3.11
C GLU A 168 7.84 16.97 -3.83
N SER A 169 7.43 15.72 -3.56
CA SER A 169 8.00 14.56 -4.23
C SER A 169 7.69 14.66 -5.72
N THR A 170 8.71 14.82 -6.55
CA THR A 170 8.52 14.89 -8.01
C THR A 170 8.37 13.49 -8.59
N ASP A 171 7.69 13.38 -9.74
CA ASP A 171 7.61 12.13 -10.51
C ASP A 171 9.02 11.52 -10.72
N GLU A 172 10.02 12.37 -10.98
CA GLU A 172 11.41 11.99 -11.18
C GLU A 172 12.05 11.43 -9.89
N ALA A 173 11.77 12.02 -8.72
CA ALA A 173 12.26 11.51 -7.44
C ALA A 173 11.67 10.13 -7.10
N HIS A 174 10.39 9.92 -7.42
CA HIS A 174 9.75 8.62 -7.24
C HIS A 174 10.24 7.57 -8.23
N LEU A 175 10.43 7.91 -9.51
CA LEU A 175 11.07 7.00 -10.47
C LEU A 175 12.50 6.65 -10.04
N ALA A 176 13.24 7.60 -9.48
CA ALA A 176 14.58 7.39 -8.95
C ALA A 176 14.63 6.49 -7.71
N SER A 177 13.52 6.30 -6.98
CA SER A 177 13.41 5.31 -5.89
C SER A 177 13.04 3.92 -6.42
N ILE A 178 12.34 3.83 -7.56
CA ILE A 178 11.95 2.57 -8.20
C ILE A 178 13.11 1.93 -8.99
N ILE A 179 13.78 2.70 -9.85
CA ILE A 179 14.85 2.22 -10.76
C ILE A 179 15.94 1.41 -10.06
N PRO A 180 16.55 1.87 -8.95
CA PRO A 180 17.63 1.11 -8.34
C PRO A 180 17.10 -0.19 -7.68
N ARG A 181 15.78 -0.29 -7.42
CA ARG A 181 15.17 -1.51 -6.86
C ARG A 181 14.83 -2.55 -7.90
N LEU A 182 14.31 -2.12 -9.04
CA LEU A 182 13.76 -3.00 -10.08
C LEU A 182 14.66 -3.12 -11.32
N GLY A 183 15.71 -2.30 -11.40
CA GLY A 183 16.48 -2.08 -12.63
C GLY A 183 15.82 -1.05 -13.54
N PRO A 184 16.42 -0.75 -14.71
CA PRO A 184 15.87 0.23 -15.66
C PRO A 184 14.51 -0.23 -16.22
N PRO A 185 13.61 0.72 -16.55
CA PRO A 185 12.34 0.39 -17.18
C PRO A 185 12.55 -0.26 -18.54
N PRO A 186 11.70 -1.23 -18.94
CA PRO A 186 11.81 -1.87 -20.22
C PRO A 186 11.37 -0.92 -21.34
N LEU A 187 11.96 -1.08 -22.53
CA LEU A 187 11.76 -0.15 -23.66
C LEU A 187 10.30 -0.05 -24.11
N ASP A 188 9.52 -1.13 -24.00
CA ASP A 188 8.10 -1.15 -24.34
C ASP A 188 7.24 -0.29 -23.39
N LEU A 189 7.63 -0.19 -22.12
CA LEU A 189 7.02 0.76 -21.19
C LEU A 189 7.38 2.19 -21.58
N ILE A 190 8.67 2.46 -21.84
CA ILE A 190 9.16 3.78 -22.24
C ILE A 190 8.46 4.28 -23.52
N GLN A 191 8.23 3.39 -24.49
CA GLN A 191 7.56 3.73 -25.76
C GLN A 191 6.09 4.14 -25.59
N ARG A 192 5.43 3.72 -24.51
CA ARG A 192 4.04 4.11 -24.20
C ARG A 192 3.94 5.48 -23.51
N VAL A 193 5.06 6.04 -23.05
CA VAL A 193 5.09 7.31 -22.31
C VAL A 193 4.90 8.49 -23.26
N ALA A 194 3.75 9.17 -23.16
CA ALA A 194 3.42 10.30 -24.03
C ALA A 194 4.44 11.46 -23.96
N LYS A 195 5.02 11.70 -22.77
CA LYS A 195 6.06 12.72 -22.55
C LYS A 195 7.42 12.09 -22.25
N ARG A 196 7.88 11.15 -23.10
CA ARG A 196 9.15 10.42 -22.92
C ARG A 196 10.31 11.34 -22.56
N SER A 197 10.53 12.40 -23.34
CA SER A 197 11.68 13.32 -23.21
C SER A 197 11.74 14.06 -21.86
N ARG A 198 10.66 14.04 -21.07
CA ARG A 198 10.69 14.52 -19.69
C ARG A 198 11.53 13.59 -18.80
N TYR A 199 11.35 12.28 -18.96
CA TYR A 199 11.89 11.27 -18.04
C TYR A 199 13.08 10.51 -18.60
N PHE A 200 13.14 10.30 -19.91
CA PHE A 200 14.17 9.49 -20.55
C PHE A 200 14.77 10.17 -21.79
N ASP A 201 16.04 9.88 -22.06
CA ASP A 201 16.75 10.30 -23.27
C ASP A 201 16.36 9.45 -24.49
N ASP A 202 17.05 9.63 -25.62
CA ASP A 202 16.73 8.92 -26.84
C ASP A 202 17.14 7.45 -26.82
N GLU A 203 18.11 7.11 -25.99
CA GLU A 203 18.63 5.78 -25.71
C GLU A 203 17.84 5.03 -24.62
N GLY A 204 16.93 5.71 -23.91
CA GLY A 204 16.09 5.16 -22.84
C GLY A 204 16.70 5.25 -21.43
N HIS A 205 17.78 5.99 -21.25
CA HIS A 205 18.33 6.28 -19.93
C HIS A 205 17.51 7.34 -19.21
N PHE A 206 17.47 7.25 -17.88
CA PHE A 206 16.74 8.18 -17.03
C PHE A 206 17.43 9.56 -16.98
N ASN A 207 16.67 10.63 -17.19
CA ASN A 207 17.18 12.00 -17.32
C ASN A 207 17.65 12.65 -16.00
N ALA A 208 17.35 12.04 -14.85
CA ALA A 208 17.76 12.56 -13.53
C ALA A 208 18.62 11.53 -12.75
N PRO A 209 19.79 11.12 -13.30
CA PRO A 209 20.63 10.10 -12.67
C PRO A 209 21.14 10.51 -11.28
N ASP A 210 21.30 11.81 -11.02
CA ASP A 210 21.75 12.35 -9.74
C ASP A 210 20.77 12.08 -8.57
N LEU A 211 19.50 11.79 -8.88
CA LEU A 211 18.50 11.41 -7.88
C LEU A 211 18.58 9.92 -7.50
N VAL A 212 19.20 9.08 -8.34
CA VAL A 212 19.25 7.63 -8.14
C VAL A 212 20.28 7.29 -7.07
N ARG A 213 19.80 6.71 -5.97
CA ARG A 213 20.66 6.20 -4.89
C ARG A 213 20.96 4.72 -5.09
N GLN A 214 22.16 4.29 -4.70
CA GLN A 214 22.50 2.86 -4.70
C GLN A 214 21.63 2.09 -3.70
N THR A 215 21.20 0.90 -4.09
CA THR A 215 20.44 -0.03 -3.23
C THR A 215 20.74 -1.47 -3.65
N GLU A 216 20.58 -2.42 -2.73
CA GLU A 216 20.71 -3.86 -3.04
C GLU A 216 19.46 -4.44 -3.72
N GLY A 217 18.57 -3.58 -4.20
CA GLY A 217 17.36 -4.01 -4.88
C GLY A 217 16.24 -4.37 -3.91
N LEU A 218 15.33 -5.23 -4.38
CA LEU A 218 14.38 -5.95 -3.51
C LEU A 218 15.08 -6.96 -2.57
N LYS A 219 16.36 -7.29 -2.80
CA LYS A 219 17.13 -8.22 -1.96
C LYS A 219 17.59 -7.60 -0.64
N ALA A 220 17.55 -6.27 -0.53
CA ALA A 220 17.87 -5.52 0.68
C ALA A 220 16.92 -5.80 1.87
N ILE A 221 15.92 -6.65 1.67
CA ILE A 221 14.90 -6.95 2.68
C ILE A 221 15.54 -7.59 3.91
N ASP A 222 15.18 -7.08 5.09
CA ASP A 222 15.65 -7.61 6.37
C ASP A 222 14.50 -8.39 7.02
N LEU A 223 14.58 -9.71 6.96
CA LEU A 223 13.56 -10.63 7.48
C LEU A 223 14.24 -11.60 8.45
N ASP A 224 13.69 -11.70 9.66
CA ASP A 224 14.12 -12.67 10.68
C ASP A 224 13.53 -14.06 10.39
N VAL A 225 13.93 -14.64 9.25
CA VAL A 225 13.49 -15.97 8.77
C VAL A 225 14.65 -16.70 8.07
N GLU A 226 14.49 -17.99 7.81
CA GLU A 226 15.46 -18.78 7.06
C GLU A 226 15.65 -18.26 5.62
N ASP A 227 16.87 -18.40 5.07
CA ASP A 227 17.22 -17.93 3.74
C ASP A 227 16.28 -18.43 2.63
N ALA A 228 15.80 -19.68 2.74
CA ALA A 228 14.86 -20.25 1.79
C ALA A 228 13.49 -19.53 1.81
N GLU A 229 13.00 -19.18 3.00
CA GLU A 229 11.74 -18.44 3.16
C GLU A 229 11.91 -16.98 2.69
N LYS A 230 13.04 -16.35 3.03
CA LYS A 230 13.41 -15.02 2.54
C LYS A 230 13.45 -14.98 1.00
N GLN A 231 14.08 -15.96 0.37
CA GLN A 231 14.17 -16.05 -1.09
C GLN A 231 12.79 -16.25 -1.73
N ALA A 232 11.93 -17.09 -1.13
CA ALA A 232 10.56 -17.29 -1.60
C ALA A 232 9.72 -15.99 -1.48
N PHE A 233 9.89 -15.23 -0.40
CA PHE A 233 9.25 -13.93 -0.22
C PHE A 233 9.68 -12.93 -1.31
N ILE A 234 10.99 -12.82 -1.56
CA ILE A 234 11.53 -11.94 -2.61
C ILE A 234 10.99 -12.34 -3.99
N GLU A 235 10.97 -13.64 -4.31
CA GLU A 235 10.42 -14.14 -5.57
C GLU A 235 8.93 -13.78 -5.70
N PHE A 236 8.16 -13.95 -4.63
CA PHE A 236 6.74 -13.62 -4.62
C PHE A 236 6.49 -12.12 -4.84
N ILE A 237 7.18 -11.25 -4.08
CA ILE A 237 7.04 -9.79 -4.23
C ILE A 237 7.51 -9.31 -5.59
N SER A 238 8.57 -9.90 -6.17
CA SER A 238 9.06 -9.53 -7.50
C SER A 238 8.04 -9.76 -8.64
N LYS A 239 7.01 -10.58 -8.40
CA LYS A 239 5.90 -10.78 -9.36
C LYS A 239 4.87 -9.65 -9.29
N MET A 240 4.86 -8.89 -8.19
CA MET A 240 3.96 -7.76 -7.95
C MET A 240 4.65 -6.42 -8.23
N LEU A 241 5.87 -6.24 -7.70
CA LEU A 241 6.69 -5.04 -7.86
C LEU A 241 7.63 -5.21 -9.05
N ARG A 242 7.13 -4.88 -10.23
CA ARG A 242 7.85 -4.89 -11.50
C ARG A 242 7.31 -3.81 -12.43
N TRP A 243 8.07 -3.49 -13.47
CA TRP A 243 7.68 -2.58 -14.54
C TRP A 243 6.47 -3.04 -15.35
#